data_AF-A0A1J5EBK1-F1
#
_entry.id   AF-A0A1J5EBK1-F1
#
_cell.length_a   1.000
_cell.length_b   1.000
_cell.length_c   1.000
_cell.angle_alpha   90.00
_cell.angle_beta   90.00
_cell.angle_gamma   90.00
#
_symmetry.space_group_name_H-M   'P 1'
#
loop_
_entity.id
_entity.type
_entity.pdbx_description
1 polymer ?
#
loop_
_entity_poly.entity_id
_entity_poly.type
_entity_poly.pdbx_seq_one_letter_code
_entity_poly.pdbx_strand_id
1 'polypeptide(L)'
;MRAALIAAALVALVGLMLGCDDDPKVNGNDTDAVLQDLGDSSGDDLPEGDTPIETCAEDSECEGNLICDAASSLCAARCTFSSCPQGACDMSTGHCIDGTSCTEFGDCGDATIGCNTCKGLCEPLEGKRRCEDATNCFTDEYCHPCKHRCEPNKALCDECIFHYECGTRDDLCIDIISAGGRFCGTSCQTLIDCPDGYTCVDISDTERQCVPASGSCGTPFECEADLDCQGGPNQICRNKRCVPGCTTGGCSTNTVCDHGNCQLPCDLRGEPCAAPTLCDAVSGVCKLEGQCESSRDCPDAETHCDLTTNQCAPGCEVDNDCLDATKECVSAACVPRGCKGAWSCGFGQLCDMSSAVCGAAPGPHCEAGCDPEAEAPCGPAENKCLSLQDKDGNDLGSFCFVACSTDPDNICPQGYQCTELQDQNGAPAGSVCFRDCSTDPFG
;
A
#
# COMPACT_ATOMS: atom_id res chain seq x y z
N MET A 1 -30.15 14.96 -43.03
CA MET A 1 -29.62 13.68 -43.53
C MET A 1 -28.24 13.50 -42.91
N ARG A 2 -27.90 12.54 -42.05
CA ARG A 2 -28.59 11.38 -41.48
C ARG A 2 -28.22 11.36 -39.99
N ALA A 3 -29.23 11.12 -39.16
CA ALA A 3 -29.09 10.64 -37.80
C ALA A 3 -29.22 9.10 -37.81
N ALA A 4 -28.84 8.50 -36.68
CA ALA A 4 -29.27 7.19 -36.15
C ALA A 4 -28.32 5.99 -36.26
N LEU A 5 -28.42 5.17 -35.20
CA LEU A 5 -27.92 3.82 -34.92
C LEU A 5 -26.48 3.82 -34.36
N ILE A 6 -26.22 3.32 -33.15
CA ILE A 6 -26.52 1.97 -32.66
C ILE A 6 -26.89 1.98 -31.18
N ALA A 7 -27.96 1.25 -30.85
CA ALA A 7 -28.35 0.84 -29.51
C ALA A 7 -28.28 -0.70 -29.40
N ALA A 8 -28.02 -1.15 -28.17
CA ALA A 8 -28.41 -2.43 -27.56
C ALA A 8 -27.63 -3.72 -27.91
N ALA A 9 -27.00 -4.31 -26.89
CA ALA A 9 -26.89 -5.77 -26.72
C ALA A 9 -26.76 -6.15 -25.22
N LEU A 10 -27.81 -6.82 -24.70
CA LEU A 10 -27.91 -7.84 -23.63
C LEU A 10 -27.27 -7.58 -22.25
N VAL A 11 -27.98 -7.54 -21.10
CA VAL A 11 -28.96 -8.46 -20.47
C VAL A 11 -28.43 -9.88 -20.25
N ALA A 12 -28.03 -10.20 -19.01
CA ALA A 12 -28.50 -11.34 -18.21
C ALA A 12 -27.45 -11.81 -17.17
N LEU A 13 -27.70 -11.58 -15.88
CA LEU A 13 -27.39 -12.51 -14.78
C LEU A 13 -28.04 -12.02 -13.48
N VAL A 14 -29.34 -12.30 -13.37
CA VAL A 14 -30.07 -12.41 -12.10
C VAL A 14 -30.75 -13.78 -12.15
N GLY A 15 -30.49 -14.63 -11.15
CA GLY A 15 -31.39 -15.74 -10.82
C GLY A 15 -30.71 -17.03 -10.34
N LEU A 16 -31.15 -17.44 -9.13
CA LEU A 16 -31.08 -18.76 -8.47
C LEU A 16 -29.82 -18.99 -7.61
N MET A 17 -29.91 -19.33 -6.31
CA MET A 17 -30.89 -20.19 -5.62
C MET A 17 -31.16 -19.76 -4.17
N LEU A 18 -32.43 -19.83 -3.78
CA LEU A 18 -32.93 -20.07 -2.42
C LEU A 18 -32.92 -21.57 -2.13
N GLY A 19 -32.69 -21.96 -0.87
CA GLY A 19 -32.92 -23.31 -0.30
C GLY A 19 -32.12 -23.45 1.00
N CYS A 20 -32.72 -23.18 2.16
CA CYS A 20 -33.51 -24.08 3.04
C CYS A 20 -32.65 -24.93 3.97
N ASP A 21 -33.08 -24.87 5.24
CA ASP A 21 -32.75 -25.63 6.45
C ASP A 21 -32.10 -27.00 6.29
N ASP A 22 -31.13 -27.30 7.18
CA ASP A 22 -31.16 -28.53 7.97
C ASP A 22 -30.17 -28.46 9.17
N ASP A 23 -30.75 -28.50 10.38
CA ASP A 23 -30.10 -28.95 11.62
C ASP A 23 -29.46 -30.33 11.44
N PRO A 24 -28.42 -30.66 12.22
CA PRO A 24 -28.47 -31.96 12.88
C PRO A 24 -28.12 -31.91 14.37
N LYS A 25 -29.00 -32.56 15.13
CA LYS A 25 -28.77 -33.03 16.49
C LYS A 25 -27.65 -34.08 16.56
N VAL A 26 -26.81 -33.91 17.59
CA VAL A 26 -26.31 -34.91 18.56
C VAL A 26 -26.00 -36.33 18.07
N ASN A 27 -24.73 -36.71 18.20
CA ASN A 27 -24.21 -37.97 18.79
C ASN A 27 -22.70 -37.71 19.03
N GLY A 28 -22.07 -37.94 20.19
CA GLY A 28 -22.21 -39.06 21.12
C GLY A 28 -21.05 -40.03 20.89
N ASN A 29 -20.06 -40.01 21.80
CA ASN A 29 -18.92 -40.93 21.98
C ASN A 29 -17.87 -41.06 20.86
N ASP A 30 -16.59 -40.85 21.17
CA ASP A 30 -15.73 -41.89 21.74
C ASP A 30 -14.36 -41.34 22.17
N THR A 31 -13.80 -42.07 23.13
CA THR A 31 -12.53 -41.94 23.84
C THR A 31 -11.29 -42.13 22.96
N ASP A 32 -10.20 -41.41 23.27
CA ASP A 32 -8.80 -41.91 23.35
C ASP A 32 -7.91 -40.73 23.80
N ALA A 33 -7.48 -40.63 25.06
CA ALA A 33 -6.40 -41.38 25.70
C ALA A 33 -5.02 -41.20 25.02
N VAL A 34 -4.33 -40.09 25.33
CA VAL A 34 -2.86 -40.04 25.40
C VAL A 34 -2.46 -39.15 26.59
N LEU A 35 -2.41 -39.76 27.77
CA LEU A 35 -1.61 -39.26 28.90
C LEU A 35 -0.26 -39.96 28.81
N GLN A 36 0.81 -39.21 28.53
CA GLN A 36 2.17 -39.69 28.76
C GLN A 36 2.58 -39.35 30.18
N ASP A 37 2.64 -40.43 30.94
CA ASP A 37 3.38 -40.68 32.16
C ASP A 37 4.86 -40.24 32.06
N LEU A 38 5.42 -39.76 33.17
CA LEU A 38 6.75 -40.06 33.71
C LEU A 38 7.06 -39.10 34.87
N GLY A 39 7.01 -39.60 36.10
CA GLY A 39 7.48 -38.87 37.29
C GLY A 39 7.32 -39.59 38.63
N ASP A 40 7.94 -40.76 38.76
CA ASP A 40 8.22 -41.49 40.02
C ASP A 40 8.78 -40.54 41.11
N SER A 41 8.15 -40.48 42.29
CA SER A 41 8.35 -41.31 43.50
C SER A 41 9.57 -40.97 44.36
N SER A 42 9.27 -40.42 45.54
CA SER A 42 9.90 -40.60 46.85
C SER A 42 9.21 -39.58 47.76
N GLY A 43 8.32 -39.92 48.68
CA GLY A 43 8.41 -40.98 49.66
C GLY A 43 8.57 -40.28 51.01
N ASP A 44 7.45 -39.92 51.63
CA ASP A 44 7.41 -39.45 53.03
C ASP A 44 6.11 -39.94 53.67
N ASP A 45 6.29 -40.76 54.70
CA ASP A 45 5.29 -41.35 55.58
C ASP A 45 4.40 -40.29 56.23
N LEU A 46 3.09 -40.35 55.98
CA LEU A 46 2.10 -39.71 56.84
C LEU A 46 1.51 -40.77 57.79
N PRO A 47 1.45 -40.50 59.10
CA PRO A 47 0.95 -41.45 60.07
C PRO A 47 -0.56 -41.58 59.93
N GLU A 48 -1.04 -42.82 59.75
CA GLU A 48 -2.42 -43.22 60.03
C GLU A 48 -2.68 -43.01 61.54
N GLY A 49 -3.05 -41.80 61.90
CA GLY A 49 -3.68 -41.49 63.18
C GLY A 49 -5.18 -41.47 62.97
N ASP A 50 -5.84 -42.57 63.30
CA ASP A 50 -7.28 -42.59 63.60
C ASP A 50 -7.54 -41.56 64.71
N THR A 51 -7.86 -40.33 64.33
CA THR A 51 -8.49 -39.39 65.26
C THR A 51 -9.95 -39.84 65.40
N PRO A 52 -10.46 -40.01 66.64
CA PRO A 52 -11.87 -40.33 66.83
C PRO A 52 -12.69 -39.24 66.14
N ILE A 53 -13.54 -39.66 65.20
CA ILE A 53 -14.65 -38.85 64.74
C ILE A 53 -15.55 -38.70 65.98
N GLU A 54 -15.29 -37.66 66.76
CA GLU A 54 -16.10 -37.35 67.94
C GLU A 54 -17.48 -36.94 67.44
N THR A 55 -18.43 -37.84 67.63
CA THR A 55 -19.83 -37.53 67.49
C THR A 55 -20.22 -36.56 68.59
N CYS A 56 -21.05 -35.57 68.27
CA CYS A 56 -21.48 -34.53 69.19
C CYS A 56 -23.01 -34.39 69.18
N ALA A 57 -23.55 -33.93 70.29
CA ALA A 57 -24.94 -33.52 70.45
C ALA A 57 -25.09 -31.99 70.50
N GLU A 58 -24.04 -31.28 70.90
CA GLU A 58 -23.98 -29.82 71.02
C GLU A 58 -22.54 -29.31 70.87
N ASP A 59 -22.37 -28.02 70.53
CA ASP A 59 -21.07 -27.42 70.18
C ASP A 59 -20.02 -27.49 71.29
N SER A 60 -20.44 -27.53 72.55
CA SER A 60 -19.53 -27.65 73.71
C SER A 60 -18.77 -28.97 73.76
N GLU A 61 -19.20 -29.98 73.01
CA GLU A 61 -18.55 -31.29 72.93
C GLU A 61 -17.43 -31.32 71.87
N CYS A 62 -17.28 -30.26 71.08
CA CYS A 62 -16.28 -30.16 70.03
C CYS A 62 -15.05 -29.36 70.49
N GLU A 63 -13.86 -29.95 70.41
CA GLU A 63 -12.63 -29.29 70.83
C GLU A 63 -12.18 -28.18 69.85
N GLY A 64 -11.75 -27.03 70.40
CA GLY A 64 -11.11 -25.95 69.64
C GLY A 64 -12.07 -25.11 68.80
N ASN A 65 -11.82 -25.03 67.49
CA ASN A 65 -12.62 -24.26 66.52
C ASN A 65 -13.64 -25.13 65.79
N LEU A 66 -14.08 -26.23 66.38
CA LEU A 66 -15.06 -27.13 65.80
C LEU A 66 -16.47 -26.80 66.35
N ILE A 67 -17.52 -27.05 65.56
CA ILE A 67 -18.93 -26.88 65.91
C ILE A 67 -19.65 -28.19 65.57
N CYS A 68 -20.69 -28.52 66.32
CA CYS A 68 -21.44 -29.74 66.09
C CYS A 68 -22.39 -29.59 64.89
N ASP A 69 -22.12 -30.30 63.79
CA ASP A 69 -23.07 -30.37 62.68
C ASP A 69 -24.27 -31.25 63.09
N ALA A 70 -25.41 -30.62 63.32
CA ALA A 70 -26.64 -31.29 63.73
C ALA A 70 -27.13 -32.35 62.73
N ALA A 71 -26.77 -32.24 61.44
CA ALA A 71 -27.20 -33.18 60.41
C ALA A 71 -26.37 -34.48 60.40
N SER A 72 -25.06 -34.38 60.63
CA SER A 72 -24.15 -35.52 60.66
C SER A 72 -23.82 -36.01 62.07
N SER A 73 -24.15 -35.21 63.09
CA SER A 73 -23.73 -35.38 64.49
C SER A 73 -22.21 -35.45 64.63
N LEU A 74 -21.44 -34.75 63.78
CA LEU A 74 -19.99 -34.73 63.79
C LEU A 74 -19.46 -33.32 64.08
N CYS A 75 -18.36 -33.24 64.84
CA CYS A 75 -17.64 -31.99 65.02
C CYS A 75 -16.95 -31.57 63.72
N ALA A 76 -17.42 -30.49 63.09
CA ALA A 76 -16.88 -29.92 61.87
C ALA A 76 -16.21 -28.57 62.16
N ALA A 77 -15.20 -28.18 61.38
CA ALA A 77 -14.56 -26.89 61.56
C ALA A 77 -15.57 -25.75 61.41
N ARG A 78 -15.61 -24.87 62.42
CA ARG A 78 -16.30 -23.58 62.35
C ARG A 78 -15.80 -22.89 61.10
N CYS A 79 -16.72 -22.57 60.22
CA CYS A 79 -16.32 -22.00 58.96
C CYS A 79 -15.62 -20.66 59.21
N THR A 80 -14.63 -20.39 58.37
CA THR A 80 -14.09 -19.05 58.16
C THR A 80 -14.55 -18.59 56.78
N PHE A 81 -14.39 -17.30 56.48
CA PHE A 81 -14.88 -16.68 55.24
C PHE A 81 -14.48 -17.43 53.94
N SER A 82 -13.45 -18.28 54.00
CA SER A 82 -12.91 -19.06 52.88
C SER A 82 -13.00 -20.59 53.02
N SER A 83 -13.51 -21.15 54.13
CA SER A 83 -13.40 -22.60 54.37
C SER A 83 -14.62 -23.42 53.93
N CYS A 84 -15.56 -22.83 53.19
CA CYS A 84 -16.75 -23.53 52.72
C CYS A 84 -16.60 -23.97 51.26
N PRO A 85 -16.49 -25.28 50.98
CA PRO A 85 -16.21 -25.78 49.62
C PRO A 85 -17.32 -25.48 48.60
N GLN A 86 -18.56 -25.28 49.07
CA GLN A 86 -19.76 -25.07 48.22
C GLN A 86 -20.70 -23.99 48.76
N GLY A 87 -20.24 -23.10 49.64
CA GLY A 87 -21.16 -22.18 50.32
C GLY A 87 -20.51 -20.98 50.99
N ALA A 88 -21.32 -20.24 51.74
CA ALA A 88 -20.87 -19.11 52.55
C ALA A 88 -20.80 -19.52 54.00
N CYS A 89 -19.88 -18.92 54.75
CA CYS A 89 -19.86 -19.09 56.19
C CYS A 89 -20.91 -18.18 56.82
N ASP A 90 -21.94 -18.75 57.44
CA ASP A 90 -22.83 -17.98 58.31
C ASP A 90 -22.04 -17.56 59.55
N MET A 91 -21.64 -16.30 59.63
CA MET A 91 -20.82 -15.78 60.73
C MET A 91 -21.56 -15.81 62.08
N SER A 92 -22.89 -15.92 62.09
CA SER A 92 -23.68 -15.99 63.32
C SER A 92 -23.73 -17.40 63.90
N THR A 93 -23.78 -18.43 63.05
CA THR A 93 -23.86 -19.84 63.47
C THR A 93 -22.54 -20.58 63.33
N GLY A 94 -21.59 -20.06 62.55
CA GLY A 94 -20.30 -20.70 62.27
C GLY A 94 -20.40 -21.93 61.37
N HIS A 95 -21.53 -22.14 60.69
CA HIS A 95 -21.72 -23.23 59.74
C HIS A 95 -21.56 -22.76 58.29
N CYS A 96 -21.01 -23.65 57.46
CA CYS A 96 -21.13 -23.51 56.02
C CYS A 96 -22.59 -23.75 55.66
N ILE A 97 -23.30 -22.68 55.33
CA ILE A 97 -24.59 -22.78 54.66
C ILE A 97 -24.30 -22.97 53.17
N ASP A 98 -24.94 -23.96 52.54
CA ASP A 98 -25.05 -24.03 51.08
C ASP A 98 -25.41 -22.62 50.62
N GLY A 99 -24.51 -21.98 49.89
CA GLY A 99 -24.46 -20.52 49.79
C GLY A 99 -25.85 -20.00 49.52
N THR A 100 -26.38 -19.15 50.41
CA THR A 100 -27.80 -18.78 50.45
C THR A 100 -28.23 -18.49 49.03
N SER A 101 -29.02 -19.41 48.45
CA SER A 101 -29.31 -19.34 47.05
C SER A 101 -30.04 -18.02 46.84
N CYS A 102 -29.48 -17.16 46.02
CA CYS A 102 -30.03 -15.84 45.79
C CYS A 102 -30.59 -15.81 44.37
N THR A 103 -31.81 -15.33 44.26
CA THR A 103 -32.48 -15.08 42.98
C THR A 103 -32.56 -13.60 42.69
N GLU A 104 -32.53 -12.79 43.75
CA GLU A 104 -32.56 -11.35 43.67
C GLU A 104 -31.57 -10.72 44.63
N PHE A 105 -31.36 -9.43 44.40
CA PHE A 105 -30.40 -8.62 45.10
C PHE A 105 -30.54 -8.71 46.62
N GLY A 106 -31.76 -8.64 47.17
CA GLY A 106 -32.05 -8.54 48.60
C GLY A 106 -31.75 -9.80 49.44
N ASP A 107 -31.50 -10.94 48.79
CA ASP A 107 -31.51 -12.25 49.45
C ASP A 107 -30.31 -12.47 50.41
N CYS A 108 -29.22 -11.73 50.24
CA CYS A 108 -27.97 -12.00 50.95
C CYS A 108 -27.84 -11.37 52.35
N GLY A 109 -28.85 -10.61 52.81
CA GLY A 109 -28.99 -10.13 54.20
C GLY A 109 -27.98 -9.08 54.69
N ASP A 110 -26.73 -9.11 54.23
CA ASP A 110 -25.64 -8.22 54.63
C ASP A 110 -25.27 -7.25 53.49
N ALA A 111 -25.00 -5.98 53.81
CA ALA A 111 -24.61 -4.96 52.83
C ALA A 111 -23.22 -5.21 52.22
N THR A 112 -22.40 -6.08 52.81
CA THR A 112 -21.06 -6.48 52.35
C THR A 112 -21.07 -7.72 51.45
N ILE A 113 -22.24 -8.33 51.24
CA ILE A 113 -22.44 -9.54 50.43
C ILE A 113 -23.45 -9.23 49.32
N GLY A 114 -23.08 -9.52 48.07
CA GLY A 114 -23.92 -9.32 46.89
C GLY A 114 -24.41 -10.65 46.32
N CYS A 115 -25.60 -10.66 45.73
CA CYS A 115 -26.07 -11.83 44.98
C CYS A 115 -25.36 -11.89 43.62
N ASN A 116 -24.65 -12.98 43.34
CA ASN A 116 -24.23 -13.33 42.00
C ASN A 116 -25.36 -14.11 41.31
N THR A 117 -26.28 -13.40 40.65
CA THR A 117 -27.49 -13.96 40.04
C THR A 117 -27.19 -14.99 38.94
N CYS A 118 -26.03 -14.90 38.29
CA CYS A 118 -25.61 -15.88 37.29
C CYS A 118 -25.14 -17.21 37.89
N LYS A 119 -24.68 -17.21 39.15
CA LYS A 119 -24.37 -18.43 39.91
C LYS A 119 -25.47 -18.83 40.88
N GLY A 120 -26.40 -17.92 41.18
CA GLY A 120 -27.41 -18.07 42.22
C GLY A 120 -26.82 -18.10 43.63
N LEU A 121 -25.67 -17.46 43.87
CA LEU A 121 -24.92 -17.53 45.13
C LEU A 121 -24.59 -16.14 45.68
N CYS A 122 -24.71 -15.98 46.99
CA CYS A 122 -24.23 -14.80 47.69
C CYS A 122 -22.69 -14.80 47.76
N GLU A 123 -22.06 -13.80 47.16
CA GLU A 123 -20.60 -13.61 47.12
C GLU A 123 -20.19 -12.33 47.87
N PRO A 124 -19.04 -12.32 48.55
CA PRO A 124 -18.55 -11.11 49.20
C PRO A 124 -18.21 -10.01 48.19
N LEU A 125 -18.47 -8.76 48.57
CA LEU A 125 -18.20 -7.59 47.71
C LEU A 125 -16.72 -7.19 47.69
N GLU A 126 -15.89 -7.67 48.62
CA GLU A 126 -14.44 -7.38 48.68
C GLU A 126 -14.10 -5.88 48.66
N GLY A 127 -14.91 -5.06 49.33
CA GLY A 127 -14.74 -3.61 49.36
C GLY A 127 -15.26 -2.87 48.12
N LYS A 128 -15.81 -3.59 47.14
CA LYS A 128 -16.49 -2.99 45.99
C LYS A 128 -17.88 -2.50 46.39
N ARG A 129 -18.34 -1.46 45.70
CA ARG A 129 -19.69 -0.96 45.90
C ARG A 129 -20.70 -1.86 45.23
N ARG A 130 -21.85 -1.93 45.87
CA ARG A 130 -23.02 -2.63 45.38
C ARG A 130 -23.74 -1.77 44.33
N CYS A 131 -24.31 -2.38 43.31
CA CYS A 131 -25.05 -1.67 42.26
C CYS A 131 -26.23 -2.48 41.72
N GLU A 132 -27.29 -1.77 41.37
CA GLU A 132 -28.42 -2.29 40.59
C GLU A 132 -28.30 -1.84 39.14
N ASP A 133 -27.76 -0.64 38.92
CA ASP A 133 -27.45 -0.09 37.61
C ASP A 133 -26.15 0.72 37.60
N ALA A 134 -25.74 1.19 36.42
CA ALA A 134 -24.50 1.94 36.23
C ALA A 134 -24.45 3.27 37.01
N THR A 135 -25.59 3.86 37.38
CA THR A 135 -25.64 5.13 38.13
C THR A 135 -25.20 4.97 39.59
N ASN A 136 -25.15 3.74 40.10
CA ASN A 136 -24.62 3.45 41.43
C ASN A 136 -23.08 3.38 41.46
N CYS A 137 -22.44 3.28 40.29
CA CYS A 137 -20.99 3.15 40.13
C CYS A 137 -20.31 4.49 39.82
N PHE A 138 -18.99 4.55 39.95
CA PHE A 138 -18.23 5.74 39.53
C PHE A 138 -18.10 5.76 38.00
N THR A 139 -17.65 6.88 37.45
CA THR A 139 -17.53 7.07 36.00
C THR A 139 -16.51 6.13 35.34
N ASP A 140 -15.59 5.57 36.11
CA ASP A 140 -14.56 4.60 35.72
C ASP A 140 -14.92 3.15 36.11
N GLU A 141 -16.16 2.91 36.53
CA GLU A 141 -16.69 1.60 36.91
C GLU A 141 -17.99 1.30 36.16
N TYR A 142 -18.29 0.01 35.99
CA TYR A 142 -19.58 -0.46 35.49
C TYR A 142 -20.26 -1.39 36.49
N CYS A 143 -21.59 -1.46 36.42
CA CYS A 143 -22.34 -2.42 37.22
C CYS A 143 -22.37 -3.79 36.52
N HIS A 144 -21.67 -4.77 37.08
CA HIS A 144 -21.66 -6.11 36.49
C HIS A 144 -23.03 -6.78 36.70
N PRO A 145 -23.78 -7.16 35.63
CA PRO A 145 -25.18 -7.56 35.78
C PRO A 145 -25.38 -8.87 36.54
N CYS A 146 -24.42 -9.79 36.46
CA CYS A 146 -24.45 -10.99 37.30
C CYS A 146 -24.14 -10.70 38.77
N LYS A 147 -23.06 -9.94 39.04
CA LYS A 147 -22.49 -9.81 40.40
C LYS A 147 -23.11 -8.67 41.21
N HIS A 148 -23.87 -7.79 40.56
CA HIS A 148 -24.47 -6.60 41.17
C HIS A 148 -23.47 -5.77 42.00
N ARG A 149 -22.24 -5.65 41.48
CA ARG A 149 -21.17 -4.86 42.09
C ARG A 149 -20.44 -4.05 41.02
N CYS A 150 -19.94 -2.90 41.43
CA CYS A 150 -19.14 -2.03 40.58
C CYS A 150 -17.77 -2.67 40.34
N GLU A 151 -17.45 -2.87 39.07
CA GLU A 151 -16.16 -3.38 38.59
C GLU A 151 -15.49 -2.28 37.78
N PRO A 152 -14.15 -2.18 37.78
CA PRO A 152 -13.45 -1.19 36.97
C PRO A 152 -13.71 -1.45 35.49
N ASN A 153 -13.85 -0.36 34.73
CA ASN A 153 -13.96 -0.43 33.29
C ASN A 153 -12.69 -1.03 32.67
N LYS A 154 -12.89 -1.83 31.63
CA LYS A 154 -11.84 -2.42 30.82
C LYS A 154 -11.25 -1.35 29.90
N ALA A 155 -9.94 -1.41 29.69
CA ALA A 155 -9.23 -0.48 28.82
C ALA A 155 -9.44 -0.83 27.35
N LEU A 156 -9.08 0.10 26.47
CA LEU A 156 -8.97 -0.15 25.04
C LEU A 156 -8.14 -1.42 24.79
N CYS A 157 -8.67 -2.34 23.98
CA CYS A 157 -8.08 -3.64 23.66
C CYS A 157 -8.05 -4.70 24.77
N ASP A 158 -8.70 -4.47 25.91
CA ASP A 158 -8.99 -5.55 26.85
C ASP A 158 -10.15 -6.42 26.33
N GLU A 159 -10.08 -7.73 26.57
CA GLU A 159 -11.15 -8.67 26.20
C GLU A 159 -12.45 -8.34 26.92
N CYS A 160 -13.57 -8.36 26.22
CA CYS A 160 -14.88 -8.04 26.78
C CYS A 160 -15.96 -8.99 26.28
N ILE A 161 -17.07 -9.07 27.03
CA ILE A 161 -18.25 -9.82 26.61
C ILE A 161 -19.38 -8.86 26.24
N PHE A 162 -19.49 -7.74 26.97
CA PHE A 162 -20.57 -6.76 26.80
C PHE A 162 -20.05 -5.32 26.69
N HIS A 163 -20.80 -4.45 26.00
CA HIS A 163 -20.40 -3.07 25.73
C HIS A 163 -20.17 -2.24 27.01
N TYR A 164 -21.00 -2.43 28.04
CA TYR A 164 -20.89 -1.67 29.29
C TYR A 164 -19.62 -1.99 30.08
N GLU A 165 -18.84 -3.01 29.70
CA GLU A 165 -17.54 -3.28 30.31
C GLU A 165 -16.47 -2.27 29.87
N CYS A 166 -16.72 -1.53 28.77
CA CYS A 166 -15.68 -0.86 27.99
C CYS A 166 -15.52 0.64 28.26
N GLY A 167 -15.70 1.12 29.49
CA GLY A 167 -15.51 2.55 29.77
C GLY A 167 -16.83 3.31 29.81
N THR A 168 -16.99 4.27 28.93
CA THR A 168 -18.17 5.12 28.84
C THR A 168 -19.32 4.43 28.11
N ARG A 169 -20.49 5.09 28.08
CA ARG A 169 -21.69 4.56 27.40
C ARG A 169 -21.50 4.39 25.89
N ASP A 170 -20.63 5.18 25.28
CA ASP A 170 -20.42 5.19 23.83
C ASP A 170 -19.29 4.24 23.39
N ASP A 171 -18.60 3.63 24.35
CA ASP A 171 -17.53 2.68 24.09
C ASP A 171 -18.11 1.27 23.92
N LEU A 172 -17.63 0.54 22.91
CA LEU A 172 -18.25 -0.70 22.48
C LEU A 172 -17.31 -1.90 22.63
N CYS A 173 -17.88 -3.03 23.06
CA CYS A 173 -17.26 -4.34 22.94
C CYS A 173 -17.42 -4.86 21.51
N ILE A 174 -16.35 -4.78 20.71
CA ILE A 174 -16.36 -5.01 19.25
C ILE A 174 -15.64 -6.31 18.88
N ASP A 175 -16.11 -6.97 17.83
CA ASP A 175 -15.44 -8.16 17.26
C ASP A 175 -14.22 -7.75 16.42
N ILE A 176 -13.04 -8.20 16.82
CA ILE A 176 -11.81 -8.03 16.04
C ILE A 176 -11.45 -9.39 15.45
N ILE A 177 -11.93 -9.64 14.23
CA ILE A 177 -11.84 -10.96 13.55
C ILE A 177 -10.42 -11.50 13.53
N SER A 178 -9.43 -10.63 13.27
CA SER A 178 -8.01 -10.97 13.21
C SER A 178 -7.42 -11.40 14.56
N ALA A 179 -7.98 -10.95 15.68
CA ALA A 179 -7.57 -11.33 17.03
C ALA A 179 -8.39 -12.52 17.58
N GLY A 180 -9.43 -12.97 16.88
CA GLY A 180 -10.24 -14.13 17.28
C GLY A 180 -11.12 -13.90 18.51
N GLY A 181 -11.47 -12.66 18.84
CA GLY A 181 -12.23 -12.33 20.04
C GLY A 181 -12.90 -10.96 20.01
N ARG A 182 -13.56 -10.63 21.12
CA ARG A 182 -14.21 -9.33 21.36
C ARG A 182 -13.38 -8.50 22.31
N PHE A 183 -13.15 -7.26 21.93
CA PHE A 183 -12.29 -6.33 22.67
C PHE A 183 -12.96 -4.98 22.82
N CYS A 184 -12.62 -4.28 23.90
CA CYS A 184 -13.12 -2.93 24.13
C CYS A 184 -12.52 -1.96 23.12
N GLY A 185 -13.39 -1.27 22.38
CA GLY A 185 -13.08 -0.06 21.63
C GLY A 185 -13.34 1.20 22.48
N THR A 186 -12.88 2.35 21.99
CA THR A 186 -13.19 3.66 22.57
C THR A 186 -13.85 4.54 21.52
N SER A 187 -14.93 5.22 21.86
CA SER A 187 -15.64 6.11 20.95
C SER A 187 -14.73 7.20 20.38
N CYS A 188 -14.91 7.50 19.09
CA CYS A 188 -14.12 8.52 18.39
C CYS A 188 -14.97 9.29 17.38
N GLN A 189 -14.63 10.54 17.12
CA GLN A 189 -15.24 11.35 16.05
C GLN A 189 -14.30 11.40 14.85
N THR A 190 -13.00 11.47 15.11
CA THR A 190 -11.93 11.62 14.13
C THR A 190 -10.72 10.78 14.53
N LEU A 191 -9.72 10.76 13.66
CA LEU A 191 -8.48 10.05 13.92
C LEU A 191 -7.69 10.59 15.12
N ILE A 192 -7.87 11.87 15.44
CA ILE A 192 -7.12 12.56 16.50
C ILE A 192 -7.59 12.11 17.89
N ASP A 193 -8.81 11.57 18.00
CA ASP A 193 -9.36 11.10 19.26
C ASP A 193 -8.76 9.75 19.69
N CYS A 194 -8.14 9.02 18.76
CA CYS A 194 -7.56 7.71 19.02
C CYS A 194 -6.09 7.81 19.46
N PRO A 195 -5.66 6.98 20.44
CA PRO A 195 -4.24 6.86 20.78
C PRO A 195 -3.40 6.40 19.58
N ASP A 196 -2.08 6.63 19.66
CA ASP A 196 -1.14 6.16 18.64
C ASP A 196 -1.28 4.64 18.42
N GLY A 197 -1.30 4.23 17.14
CA GLY A 197 -1.56 2.84 16.75
C GLY A 197 -3.03 2.46 16.61
N TYR A 198 -3.98 3.34 16.92
CA TYR A 198 -5.41 3.06 16.77
C TYR A 198 -6.05 3.96 15.73
N THR A 199 -6.95 3.41 14.93
CA THR A 199 -7.70 4.14 13.90
C THR A 199 -9.17 4.21 14.21
N CYS A 200 -9.81 5.34 13.87
CA CYS A 200 -11.24 5.54 14.09
C CYS A 200 -12.02 4.89 12.95
N VAL A 201 -12.74 3.80 13.23
CA VAL A 201 -13.47 3.00 12.25
C VAL A 201 -14.96 3.03 12.55
N ASP A 202 -15.76 3.08 11.49
CA ASP A 202 -17.22 2.98 11.56
C ASP A 202 -17.60 1.52 11.87
N ILE A 203 -18.17 1.27 13.04
CA ILE A 203 -18.65 -0.06 13.46
C ILE A 203 -20.13 -0.23 13.08
N SER A 204 -20.87 0.87 13.09
CA SER A 204 -22.25 0.98 12.62
C SER A 204 -22.46 2.33 11.93
N ASP A 205 -23.66 2.58 11.39
CA ASP A 205 -23.99 3.86 10.73
C ASP A 205 -23.86 5.09 11.66
N THR A 206 -23.85 4.88 12.98
CA THR A 206 -23.86 5.96 13.98
C THR A 206 -22.71 5.89 14.98
N GLU A 207 -21.96 4.79 15.02
CA GLU A 207 -20.94 4.57 16.05
C GLU A 207 -19.58 4.33 15.40
N ARG A 208 -18.58 5.06 15.89
CA ARG A 208 -17.19 4.91 15.49
C ARG A 208 -16.34 4.60 16.71
N GLN A 209 -15.42 3.65 16.56
CA GLN A 209 -14.55 3.20 17.63
C GLN A 209 -13.10 3.24 17.19
N CYS A 210 -12.21 3.55 18.14
CA CYS A 210 -10.79 3.34 18.01
C CYS A 210 -10.52 1.84 18.03
N VAL A 211 -9.94 1.34 16.94
CA VAL A 211 -9.53 -0.06 16.79
C VAL A 211 -8.04 -0.10 16.42
N PRO A 212 -7.29 -1.16 16.79
CA PRO A 212 -5.91 -1.34 16.35
C PRO A 212 -5.75 -1.15 14.84
N ALA A 213 -4.82 -0.30 14.41
CA ALA A 213 -4.57 -0.07 12.98
C ALA A 213 -4.09 -1.35 12.28
N SER A 214 -3.37 -2.21 12.99
CA SER A 214 -2.97 -3.54 12.54
C SER A 214 -4.09 -4.58 12.49
N GLY A 215 -5.23 -4.30 13.13
CA GLY A 215 -6.27 -5.30 13.42
C GLY A 215 -5.94 -6.25 14.57
N SER A 216 -4.88 -6.04 15.35
CA SER A 216 -4.51 -6.89 16.50
C SER A 216 -4.22 -6.06 17.75
N CYS A 217 -4.86 -6.43 18.87
CA CYS A 217 -4.62 -5.80 20.16
C CYS A 217 -3.22 -6.08 20.74
N GLY A 218 -2.56 -7.18 20.34
CA GLY A 218 -1.20 -7.50 20.78
C GLY A 218 -0.13 -6.63 20.11
N THR A 219 -0.43 -6.06 18.95
CA THR A 219 0.48 -5.24 18.15
C THR A 219 -0.32 -4.11 17.52
N PRO A 220 -0.74 -3.07 18.28
CA PRO A 220 -1.72 -2.10 17.78
C PRO A 220 -1.22 -1.35 16.54
N PHE A 221 0.09 -1.17 16.44
CA PHE A 221 0.79 -0.52 15.34
C PHE A 221 0.81 -1.35 14.06
N GLU A 222 0.60 -0.69 12.92
CA GLU A 222 0.77 -1.33 11.61
C GLU A 222 2.25 -1.54 11.26
N CYS A 223 3.12 -0.66 11.79
CA CYS A 223 4.56 -0.68 11.56
C CYS A 223 5.32 -0.06 12.74
N GLU A 224 6.56 -0.48 12.95
CA GLU A 224 7.53 0.21 13.79
C GLU A 224 8.60 0.95 12.98
N ALA A 225 8.92 0.46 11.79
CA ALA A 225 9.84 1.02 10.82
C ALA A 225 9.28 0.92 9.38
N ASP A 226 9.85 1.68 8.45
CA ASP A 226 9.41 1.71 7.04
C ASP A 226 9.42 0.31 6.40
N LEU A 227 10.34 -0.56 6.81
CA LEU A 227 10.46 -1.95 6.33
C LEU A 227 9.28 -2.85 6.71
N ASP A 228 8.49 -2.49 7.72
CA ASP A 228 7.31 -3.27 8.12
C ASP A 228 6.13 -3.05 7.16
N CYS A 229 6.19 -2.01 6.31
CA CYS A 229 5.12 -1.65 5.40
C CYS A 229 5.14 -2.47 4.11
N GLN A 230 4.41 -3.58 4.12
CA GLN A 230 4.35 -4.55 3.01
C GLN A 230 3.48 -4.10 1.82
N GLY A 231 2.77 -2.97 1.91
CA GLY A 231 1.80 -2.54 0.88
C GLY A 231 2.40 -1.91 -0.38
N GLY A 232 3.73 -1.93 -0.54
CA GLY A 232 4.42 -1.55 -1.77
C GLY A 232 5.76 -0.84 -1.52
N PRO A 233 6.61 -0.67 -2.56
CA PRO A 233 7.98 -0.15 -2.43
C PRO A 233 8.08 1.29 -1.91
N ASN A 234 6.96 2.01 -1.81
CA ASN A 234 6.92 3.42 -1.42
C ASN A 234 6.06 3.66 -0.16
N GLN A 235 5.72 2.64 0.63
CA GLN A 235 5.06 2.89 1.91
C GLN A 235 6.10 3.17 3.00
N ILE A 236 5.82 4.13 3.86
CA ILE A 236 6.67 4.51 4.99
C ILE A 236 5.89 4.41 6.28
N CYS A 237 6.60 4.15 7.38
CA CYS A 237 6.02 4.11 8.70
C CYS A 237 5.96 5.51 9.31
N ARG A 238 4.78 6.11 9.28
CA ARG A 238 4.54 7.43 9.87
C ARG A 238 3.49 7.31 10.96
N ASN A 239 3.84 7.73 12.18
CA ASN A 239 2.99 7.61 13.36
C ASN A 239 2.45 6.18 13.55
N LYS A 240 3.35 5.19 13.36
CA LYS A 240 3.05 3.76 13.52
C LYS A 240 1.98 3.21 12.57
N ARG A 241 1.86 3.85 11.39
CA ARG A 241 0.99 3.46 10.28
C ARG A 241 1.75 3.47 8.97
N CYS A 242 1.38 2.56 8.08
CA CYS A 242 1.91 2.53 6.74
C CYS A 242 1.13 3.52 5.88
N VAL A 243 1.79 4.61 5.53
CA VAL A 243 1.22 5.63 4.65
C VAL A 243 1.98 5.62 3.32
N PRO A 244 1.32 5.99 2.22
CA PRO A 244 2.03 6.27 0.97
C PRO A 244 3.10 7.33 1.23
N GLY A 245 4.35 6.99 0.92
CA GLY A 245 5.47 7.90 0.88
C GLY A 245 5.40 8.85 -0.30
N CYS A 246 6.40 9.71 -0.42
CA CYS A 246 6.55 10.55 -1.59
C CYS A 246 6.83 9.70 -2.85
N THR A 247 6.49 10.28 -4.00
CA THR A 247 6.94 9.84 -5.32
C THR A 247 7.81 10.95 -5.92
N THR A 248 8.50 10.67 -7.03
CA THR A 248 9.35 11.64 -7.73
C THR A 248 8.58 12.94 -7.99
N GLY A 249 8.98 14.03 -7.33
CA GLY A 249 8.32 15.35 -7.43
C GLY A 249 7.18 15.62 -6.44
N GLY A 250 6.85 14.69 -5.53
CA GLY A 250 5.81 14.86 -4.51
C GLY A 250 6.24 15.64 -3.25
N CYS A 251 7.53 16.00 -3.16
CA CYS A 251 8.08 16.69 -2.01
C CYS A 251 8.03 18.22 -2.16
N SER A 252 8.01 18.93 -1.02
CA SER A 252 8.05 20.40 -1.00
C SER A 252 9.33 20.97 -1.63
N THR A 253 9.32 22.25 -1.99
CA THR A 253 10.50 22.95 -2.52
C THR A 253 11.71 22.74 -1.60
N ASN A 254 12.85 22.35 -2.19
CA ASN A 254 14.11 22.00 -1.51
C ASN A 254 14.14 20.65 -0.77
N THR A 255 13.18 19.77 -1.01
CA THR A 255 13.23 18.39 -0.53
C THR A 255 13.10 17.41 -1.68
N VAL A 256 13.85 16.32 -1.61
CA VAL A 256 13.85 15.22 -2.58
C VAL A 256 13.19 14.00 -1.94
N CYS A 257 12.61 13.15 -2.77
CA CYS A 257 12.06 11.89 -2.29
C CYS A 257 13.19 10.87 -2.19
N ASP A 258 13.48 10.41 -0.99
CA ASP A 258 14.49 9.39 -0.71
C ASP A 258 13.83 8.26 0.10
N HIS A 259 13.75 7.06 -0.48
CA HIS A 259 13.06 5.90 0.10
C HIS A 259 11.63 6.23 0.62
N GLY A 260 10.83 6.94 -0.17
CA GLY A 260 9.47 7.33 0.20
C GLY A 260 9.37 8.46 1.23
N ASN A 261 10.49 8.99 1.72
CA ASN A 261 10.52 10.11 2.65
C ASN A 261 10.97 11.40 1.97
N CYS A 262 10.29 12.52 2.27
CA CYS A 262 10.77 13.83 1.83
C CYS A 262 11.91 14.29 2.72
N GLN A 263 13.08 14.41 2.13
CA GLN A 263 14.33 14.66 2.82
C GLN A 263 15.05 15.84 2.16
N LEU A 264 15.88 16.57 2.92
CA LEU A 264 16.79 17.53 2.30
C LEU A 264 17.76 16.78 1.38
N PRO A 265 18.09 17.34 0.21
CA PRO A 265 19.15 16.84 -0.66
C PRO A 265 20.42 16.47 0.12
N CYS A 266 21.06 15.36 -0.23
CA CYS A 266 22.24 14.86 0.49
C CYS A 266 23.43 15.82 0.48
N ASP A 267 23.53 16.71 -0.52
CA ASP A 267 24.53 17.79 -0.58
C ASP A 267 24.26 18.91 0.43
N LEU A 268 23.00 19.11 0.82
CA LEU A 268 22.57 20.13 1.79
C LEU A 268 22.49 19.60 3.23
N ARG A 269 22.43 18.28 3.41
CA ARG A 269 22.24 17.66 4.73
C ARG A 269 23.44 17.75 5.65
N GLY A 270 24.64 17.95 5.10
CA GLY A 270 25.90 17.92 5.85
C GLY A 270 26.31 16.52 6.35
N GLU A 271 25.43 15.52 6.24
CA GLU A 271 25.74 14.12 6.46
C GLU A 271 25.90 13.42 5.10
N PRO A 272 27.07 12.80 4.83
CA PRO A 272 27.26 12.07 3.59
C PRO A 272 26.34 10.85 3.54
N CYS A 273 25.97 10.45 2.33
CA CYS A 273 25.22 9.21 2.10
C CYS A 273 25.90 8.02 2.79
N ALA A 274 25.09 7.15 3.40
CA ALA A 274 25.62 5.95 4.05
C ALA A 274 26.25 5.04 3.01
N ALA A 275 27.51 4.66 3.21
CA ALA A 275 28.21 3.75 2.30
C ALA A 275 27.40 2.45 2.11
N PRO A 276 27.29 1.92 0.87
CA PRO A 276 28.06 2.28 -0.32
C PRO A 276 27.40 3.32 -1.24
N THR A 277 26.34 4.01 -0.80
CA THR A 277 25.67 5.02 -1.63
C THR A 277 26.48 6.32 -1.73
N LEU A 278 26.37 6.97 -2.89
CA LEU A 278 26.97 8.27 -3.20
C LEU A 278 25.85 9.29 -3.42
N CYS A 279 26.13 10.54 -3.04
CA CYS A 279 25.19 11.64 -3.28
C CYS A 279 25.22 12.00 -4.77
N ASP A 280 24.11 11.78 -5.47
CA ASP A 280 23.98 12.23 -6.84
C ASP A 280 23.93 13.77 -6.87
N ALA A 281 24.89 14.38 -7.57
CA ALA A 281 25.04 15.84 -7.57
C ALA A 281 23.90 16.58 -8.28
N VAL A 282 23.11 15.89 -9.11
CA VAL A 282 22.03 16.49 -9.90
C VAL A 282 20.70 16.34 -9.17
N SER A 283 20.39 15.13 -8.71
CA SER A 283 19.13 14.82 -8.04
C SER A 283 19.17 15.07 -6.53
N GLY A 284 20.36 15.16 -5.92
CA GLY A 284 20.52 15.30 -4.48
C GLY A 284 20.06 14.07 -3.69
N VAL A 285 19.96 12.91 -4.33
CA VAL A 285 19.51 11.63 -3.73
C VAL A 285 20.72 10.71 -3.53
N CYS A 286 20.72 9.95 -2.45
CA CYS A 286 21.72 8.91 -2.22
C CYS A 286 21.44 7.69 -3.10
N LYS A 287 22.31 7.42 -4.09
CA LYS A 287 22.20 6.30 -5.02
C LYS A 287 23.41 5.39 -4.93
N LEU A 288 23.25 4.09 -5.17
CA LEU A 288 24.40 3.22 -5.41
C LEU A 288 25.05 3.60 -6.75
N GLU A 289 26.36 3.42 -6.88
CA GLU A 289 27.06 3.65 -8.17
C GLU A 289 26.43 2.75 -9.25
N GLY A 290 25.96 3.37 -10.34
CA GLY A 290 25.26 2.71 -11.44
C GLY A 290 23.76 2.48 -11.22
N GLN A 291 23.17 2.90 -10.10
CA GLN A 291 21.72 2.81 -9.88
C GLN A 291 20.96 3.89 -10.65
N CYS A 292 19.85 3.52 -11.27
CA CYS A 292 19.03 4.40 -12.11
C CYS A 292 17.54 4.20 -11.83
N GLU A 293 16.72 5.23 -12.11
CA GLU A 293 15.25 5.13 -12.11
C GLU A 293 14.69 5.27 -13.54
N SER A 294 15.48 5.85 -14.43
CA SER A 294 15.18 6.06 -15.85
C SER A 294 16.48 6.05 -16.65
N SER A 295 16.41 5.82 -17.97
CA SER A 295 17.62 5.84 -18.82
C SER A 295 18.34 7.18 -18.84
N ARG A 296 17.68 8.28 -18.42
CA ARG A 296 18.33 9.59 -18.26
C ARG A 296 19.31 9.65 -17.09
N ASP A 297 19.18 8.74 -16.12
CA ASP A 297 20.09 8.65 -14.98
C ASP A 297 21.42 7.97 -15.36
N CYS A 298 21.51 7.38 -16.55
CA CYS A 298 22.72 6.70 -17.02
C CYS A 298 23.62 7.67 -17.79
N PRO A 299 24.79 8.07 -17.23
CA PRO A 299 25.61 9.14 -17.79
C PRO A 299 26.44 8.69 -19.00
N ASP A 300 26.65 7.39 -19.15
CA ASP A 300 27.47 6.81 -20.21
C ASP A 300 26.65 6.63 -21.49
N ALA A 301 27.24 6.99 -22.63
CA ALA A 301 26.60 6.74 -23.92
C ALA A 301 26.42 5.25 -24.16
N GLU A 302 25.32 4.88 -24.85
CA GLU A 302 24.99 3.48 -25.12
C GLU A 302 24.76 2.69 -23.82
N THR A 303 24.11 3.32 -22.84
CA THR A 303 23.57 2.67 -21.65
C THR A 303 22.12 3.08 -21.41
N HIS A 304 21.33 2.19 -20.83
CA HIS A 304 19.93 2.43 -20.46
C HIS A 304 19.67 1.94 -19.04
N CYS A 305 18.55 2.36 -18.45
CA CYS A 305 18.19 1.86 -17.13
C CYS A 305 17.41 0.55 -17.22
N ASP A 306 18.01 -0.57 -16.81
CA ASP A 306 17.27 -1.81 -16.64
C ASP A 306 16.38 -1.69 -15.38
N LEU A 307 15.10 -1.41 -15.59
CA LEU A 307 14.10 -1.25 -14.52
C LEU A 307 13.87 -2.53 -13.69
N THR A 308 14.38 -3.68 -14.12
CA THR A 308 14.33 -4.93 -13.35
C THR A 308 15.38 -4.93 -12.25
N THR A 309 16.59 -4.47 -12.58
CA THR A 309 17.73 -4.42 -11.65
C THR A 309 17.94 -3.04 -11.04
N ASN A 310 17.26 -2.03 -11.56
CA ASN A 310 17.49 -0.60 -11.33
C ASN A 310 18.97 -0.22 -11.51
N GLN A 311 19.64 -0.81 -12.51
CA GLN A 311 21.03 -0.54 -12.84
C GLN A 311 21.19 -0.11 -14.30
N CYS A 312 22.16 0.77 -14.55
CA CYS A 312 22.55 1.13 -15.90
C CYS A 312 23.17 -0.08 -16.60
N ALA A 313 22.51 -0.58 -17.62
CA ALA A 313 22.93 -1.71 -18.42
C ALA A 313 23.47 -1.22 -19.78
N PRO A 314 24.50 -1.89 -20.35
CA PRO A 314 24.95 -1.60 -21.71
C PRO A 314 23.85 -1.77 -22.75
N GLY A 315 23.87 -0.95 -23.80
CA GLY A 315 22.88 -0.92 -24.88
C GLY A 315 21.88 0.23 -24.74
N CYS A 316 20.82 0.17 -25.52
CA CYS A 316 19.75 1.18 -25.52
C CYS A 316 18.37 0.53 -25.54
N GLU A 317 17.35 1.21 -25.05
CA GLU A 317 15.93 0.87 -25.29
C GLU A 317 15.27 1.89 -26.23
N VAL A 318 15.71 3.14 -26.16
CA VAL A 318 15.24 4.24 -27.00
C VAL A 318 16.41 5.05 -27.56
N ASP A 319 16.18 5.79 -28.65
CA ASP A 319 17.21 6.62 -29.30
C ASP A 319 17.97 7.56 -28.36
N ASN A 320 17.28 8.07 -27.33
CA ASN A 320 17.85 9.02 -26.39
C ASN A 320 18.92 8.38 -25.49
N ASP A 321 18.94 7.05 -25.34
CA ASP A 321 19.93 6.31 -24.54
C ASP A 321 21.29 6.26 -25.24
N CYS A 322 21.31 6.54 -26.55
CA CYS A 322 22.57 6.61 -27.30
C CYS A 322 23.41 7.83 -26.96
N LEU A 323 22.83 8.86 -26.33
CA LEU A 323 23.47 10.15 -26.01
C LEU A 323 24.23 10.76 -27.21
N ASP A 324 23.84 10.39 -28.42
CA ASP A 324 24.41 10.81 -29.70
C ASP A 324 23.26 10.98 -30.69
N ALA A 325 22.96 12.22 -31.05
CA ALA A 325 21.85 12.54 -31.95
C ALA A 325 22.03 11.96 -33.38
N THR A 326 23.24 11.53 -33.73
CA THR A 326 23.53 10.86 -35.02
C THR A 326 23.24 9.35 -34.99
N LYS A 327 22.84 8.80 -33.83
CA LYS A 327 22.50 7.39 -33.66
C LYS A 327 21.00 7.18 -33.39
N GLU A 328 20.55 5.96 -33.57
CA GLU A 328 19.21 5.50 -33.19
C GLU A 328 19.31 4.11 -32.56
N CYS A 329 18.34 3.76 -31.71
CA CYS A 329 18.37 2.49 -31.02
C CYS A 329 17.73 1.38 -31.87
N VAL A 330 18.54 0.43 -32.35
CA VAL A 330 18.08 -0.71 -33.15
C VAL A 330 18.54 -2.01 -32.50
N SER A 331 17.58 -2.83 -32.09
CA SER A 331 17.86 -4.14 -31.46
C SER A 331 18.81 -4.05 -30.26
N ALA A 332 18.57 -3.09 -29.37
CA ALA A 332 19.39 -2.79 -28.19
C ALA A 332 20.83 -2.31 -28.46
N ALA A 333 21.14 -1.94 -29.71
CA ALA A 333 22.41 -1.35 -30.10
C ALA A 333 22.19 0.06 -30.68
N CYS A 334 23.05 0.99 -30.28
CA CYS A 334 23.10 2.31 -30.87
C CYS A 334 23.82 2.25 -32.22
N VAL A 335 23.04 2.29 -33.30
CA VAL A 335 23.56 2.29 -34.67
C VAL A 335 23.49 3.69 -35.26
N PRO A 336 24.33 4.04 -36.25
CA PRO A 336 24.18 5.29 -36.98
C PRO A 336 22.74 5.40 -37.51
N ARG A 337 22.11 6.53 -37.24
CA ARG A 337 20.75 6.83 -37.67
C ARG A 337 20.72 6.82 -39.19
N GLY A 338 19.92 5.93 -39.74
CA GLY A 338 19.71 5.89 -41.18
C GLY A 338 18.99 7.15 -41.64
N CYS A 339 19.22 7.58 -42.88
CA CYS A 339 18.38 8.59 -43.49
C CYS A 339 17.01 7.99 -43.86
N LYS A 340 15.93 8.79 -43.72
CA LYS A 340 14.56 8.39 -44.08
C LYS A 340 14.05 9.12 -45.33
N GLY A 341 14.93 9.86 -45.97
CA GLY A 341 14.66 10.76 -47.09
C GLY A 341 15.73 11.85 -47.14
N ALA A 342 15.74 12.63 -48.22
CA ALA A 342 16.70 13.71 -48.42
C ALA A 342 16.69 14.71 -47.25
N TRP A 343 15.52 14.94 -46.64
CA TRP A 343 15.35 15.83 -45.50
C TRP A 343 16.17 15.44 -44.26
N SER A 344 16.58 14.17 -44.14
CA SER A 344 17.45 13.68 -43.07
C SER A 344 18.95 13.89 -43.35
N CYS A 345 19.31 14.31 -44.56
CA CYS A 345 20.70 14.40 -45.01
C CYS A 345 21.27 15.82 -44.93
N GLY A 346 22.58 15.94 -45.15
CA GLY A 346 23.24 17.25 -45.26
C GLY A 346 22.89 17.96 -46.57
N PHE A 347 23.17 19.26 -46.65
CA PHE A 347 22.91 20.07 -47.84
C PHE A 347 23.48 19.43 -49.12
N GLY A 348 22.68 19.34 -50.19
CA GLY A 348 23.07 18.75 -51.48
C GLY A 348 23.19 17.22 -51.50
N GLN A 349 22.74 16.54 -50.44
CA GLN A 349 22.73 15.09 -50.35
C GLN A 349 21.32 14.52 -50.58
N LEU A 350 21.27 13.27 -51.01
CA LEU A 350 20.08 12.44 -51.08
C LEU A 350 20.23 11.23 -50.15
N CYS A 351 19.09 10.69 -49.73
CA CYS A 351 19.09 9.46 -48.96
C CYS A 351 19.04 8.25 -49.91
N ASP A 352 20.03 7.37 -49.83
CA ASP A 352 19.88 6.04 -50.41
C ASP A 352 18.92 5.22 -49.53
N MET A 353 17.67 5.08 -49.98
CA MET A 353 16.62 4.37 -49.22
C MET A 353 16.93 2.87 -49.01
N SER A 354 17.87 2.29 -49.77
CA SER A 354 18.24 0.88 -49.65
C SER A 354 19.29 0.64 -48.57
N SER A 355 20.24 1.57 -48.41
CA SER A 355 21.29 1.48 -47.40
C SER A 355 21.06 2.39 -46.20
N ALA A 356 20.07 3.28 -46.27
CA ALA A 356 19.82 4.38 -45.33
C ALA A 356 21.05 5.28 -45.11
N VAL A 357 21.86 5.50 -46.15
CA VAL A 357 23.06 6.34 -46.08
C VAL A 357 22.86 7.59 -46.92
N CYS A 358 23.20 8.75 -46.36
CA CYS A 358 23.23 10.01 -47.10
C CYS A 358 24.43 10.04 -48.06
N GLY A 359 24.17 10.24 -49.34
CA GLY A 359 25.18 10.39 -50.38
C GLY A 359 25.03 11.72 -51.12
N ALA A 360 26.10 12.18 -51.78
CA ALA A 360 25.99 13.34 -52.67
C ALA A 360 24.96 13.07 -53.78
N ALA A 361 24.08 14.03 -54.05
CA ALA A 361 23.10 13.88 -55.11
C ALA A 361 23.78 13.75 -56.49
N PRO A 362 23.36 12.80 -57.35
CA PRO A 362 23.93 12.66 -58.67
C PRO A 362 23.48 13.80 -59.58
N GLY A 363 24.38 14.29 -60.44
CA GLY A 363 24.06 15.27 -61.48
C GLY A 363 24.52 16.71 -61.16
N PRO A 364 24.44 17.60 -62.17
CA PRO A 364 25.10 18.92 -62.16
C PRO A 364 24.27 19.99 -61.43
N HIS A 365 23.94 19.75 -60.16
CA HIS A 365 23.13 20.70 -59.37
C HIS A 365 23.86 22.04 -59.21
N CYS A 366 23.27 23.12 -59.72
CA CYS A 366 23.87 24.46 -59.71
C CYS A 366 25.23 24.57 -60.42
N GLU A 367 25.54 23.67 -61.35
CA GLU A 367 26.75 23.81 -62.17
C GLU A 367 26.59 25.02 -63.11
N ALA A 368 27.48 26.00 -62.98
CA ALA A 368 27.43 27.25 -63.74
C ALA A 368 28.03 27.08 -65.15
N GLY A 369 27.62 27.95 -66.08
CA GLY A 369 28.22 28.05 -67.41
C GLY A 369 27.65 27.07 -68.44
N CYS A 370 26.46 26.53 -68.18
CA CYS A 370 25.72 25.79 -69.19
C CYS A 370 25.21 26.73 -70.30
N ASP A 371 25.15 26.25 -71.53
CA ASP A 371 24.58 26.98 -72.66
C ASP A 371 23.12 26.56 -72.87
N PRO A 372 22.13 27.45 -72.65
CA PRO A 372 20.71 27.11 -72.78
C PRO A 372 20.29 26.78 -74.23
N GLU A 373 21.10 27.14 -75.24
CA GLU A 373 20.84 26.82 -76.65
C GLU A 373 21.48 25.50 -77.09
N ALA A 374 22.41 24.96 -76.30
CA ALA A 374 23.05 23.68 -76.61
C ALA A 374 22.10 22.49 -76.41
N GLU A 375 22.38 21.39 -77.10
CA GLU A 375 21.64 20.14 -76.90
C GLU A 375 22.16 19.44 -75.64
N ALA A 376 21.29 19.21 -74.66
CA ALA A 376 21.60 18.48 -73.42
C ALA A 376 22.78 19.07 -72.59
N PRO A 377 22.81 20.40 -72.33
CA PRO A 377 23.94 21.08 -71.68
C PRO A 377 24.19 20.65 -70.22
N CYS A 378 23.20 20.00 -69.60
CA CYS A 378 23.22 19.55 -68.21
C CYS A 378 23.10 18.03 -68.08
N GLY A 379 23.54 17.28 -69.11
CA GLY A 379 23.46 15.83 -69.14
C GLY A 379 22.09 15.35 -69.66
N PRO A 380 21.38 14.44 -68.96
CA PRO A 380 20.08 13.93 -69.41
C PRO A 380 19.09 15.03 -69.84
N ALA A 381 18.27 14.78 -70.86
CA ALA A 381 17.35 15.76 -71.45
C ALA A 381 16.27 16.31 -70.48
N GLU A 382 16.05 15.60 -69.38
CA GLU A 382 15.16 15.99 -68.28
C GLU A 382 15.73 17.18 -67.49
N ASN A 383 17.07 17.27 -67.37
CA ASN A 383 17.76 18.37 -66.74
C ASN A 383 17.67 19.63 -67.62
N LYS A 384 17.63 20.80 -66.99
CA LYS A 384 17.46 22.08 -67.68
C LYS A 384 18.62 23.02 -67.37
N CYS A 385 19.15 23.64 -68.42
CA CYS A 385 19.99 24.83 -68.27
C CYS A 385 19.09 26.05 -68.27
N LEU A 386 19.06 26.79 -67.16
CA LEU A 386 18.21 27.97 -67.01
C LEU A 386 19.08 29.20 -66.72
N SER A 387 18.83 30.27 -67.46
CA SER A 387 19.39 31.60 -67.16
C SER A 387 18.58 32.25 -66.06
N LEU A 388 19.25 32.65 -64.98
CA LEU A 388 18.63 33.32 -63.86
C LEU A 388 18.79 34.83 -64.01
N GLN A 389 17.75 35.58 -63.67
CA GLN A 389 17.80 37.03 -63.57
C GLN A 389 17.34 37.44 -62.18
N ASP A 390 17.94 38.51 -61.64
CA ASP A 390 17.43 39.12 -60.42
C ASP A 390 16.16 39.93 -60.71
N LYS A 391 15.56 40.45 -59.64
CA LYS A 391 14.35 41.29 -59.70
C LYS A 391 14.52 42.58 -60.52
N ASP A 392 15.75 43.03 -60.72
CA ASP A 392 16.11 44.25 -61.44
C ASP A 392 16.44 43.95 -62.91
N GLY A 393 16.37 42.67 -63.31
CA GLY A 393 16.63 42.19 -64.66
C GLY A 393 18.11 41.96 -64.97
N ASN A 394 18.98 41.97 -63.96
CA ASN A 394 20.40 41.67 -64.17
C ASN A 394 20.57 40.16 -64.37
N ASP A 395 21.39 39.78 -65.35
CA ASP A 395 21.77 38.39 -65.60
C ASP A 395 22.66 37.88 -64.47
N LEU A 396 22.20 36.83 -63.78
CA LEU A 396 22.94 36.13 -62.74
C LEU A 396 23.73 34.94 -63.29
N GLY A 397 23.60 34.65 -64.58
CA GLY A 397 24.24 33.52 -65.27
C GLY A 397 23.28 32.37 -65.55
N SER A 398 23.80 31.36 -66.25
CA SER A 398 23.07 30.14 -66.58
C SER A 398 23.59 28.96 -65.78
N PHE A 399 22.66 28.21 -65.16
CA PHE A 399 22.96 27.11 -64.25
C PHE A 399 22.20 25.86 -64.62
N CYS A 400 22.80 24.71 -64.32
CA CYS A 400 22.16 23.41 -64.47
C CYS A 400 21.25 23.09 -63.29
N PHE A 401 20.02 22.67 -63.61
CA PHE A 401 19.02 22.18 -62.68
C PHE A 401 18.63 20.75 -63.06
N VAL A 402 18.62 19.87 -62.06
CA VAL A 402 18.28 18.45 -62.24
C VAL A 402 16.77 18.28 -62.12
N ALA A 403 16.16 17.39 -62.91
CA ALA A 403 14.73 17.11 -62.83
C ALA A 403 14.33 16.56 -61.45
N CYS A 404 13.12 16.87 -60.99
CA CYS A 404 12.62 16.30 -59.73
C CYS A 404 12.47 14.78 -59.84
N SER A 405 12.92 14.06 -58.81
CA SER A 405 12.66 12.62 -58.69
C SER A 405 11.17 12.36 -58.45
N THR A 406 10.70 11.18 -58.89
CA THR A 406 9.35 10.68 -58.55
C THR A 406 9.28 10.06 -57.16
N ASP A 407 10.41 9.84 -56.49
CA ASP A 407 10.46 9.35 -55.11
C ASP A 407 10.03 10.47 -54.15
N PRO A 408 8.89 10.36 -53.43
CA PRO A 408 8.42 11.39 -52.53
C PRO A 408 9.36 11.69 -51.36
N ASP A 409 10.20 10.74 -50.96
CA ASP A 409 11.16 10.93 -49.85
C ASP A 409 12.49 11.53 -50.34
N ASN A 410 12.74 11.51 -51.65
CA ASN A 410 13.94 12.02 -52.31
C ASN A 410 13.62 12.87 -53.55
N ILE A 411 12.54 13.67 -53.50
CA ILE A 411 12.10 14.48 -54.65
C ILE A 411 13.26 15.37 -55.14
N CYS A 412 13.97 15.99 -54.21
CA CYS A 412 15.15 16.80 -54.45
C CYS A 412 16.18 16.63 -53.33
N PRO A 413 17.47 16.93 -53.59
CA PRO A 413 18.50 16.93 -52.56
C PRO A 413 18.18 17.90 -51.43
N GLN A 414 18.71 17.66 -50.23
CA GLN A 414 18.44 18.54 -49.11
C GLN A 414 18.84 19.98 -49.42
N GLY A 415 17.92 20.91 -49.14
CA GLY A 415 18.11 22.34 -49.42
C GLY A 415 17.77 22.75 -50.86
N TYR A 416 17.25 21.85 -51.68
CA TYR A 416 16.64 22.13 -52.98
C TYR A 416 15.12 21.93 -52.89
N GLN A 417 14.36 22.73 -53.62
CA GLN A 417 12.91 22.64 -53.71
C GLN A 417 12.51 22.20 -55.12
N CYS A 418 11.57 21.26 -55.22
CA CYS A 418 10.99 20.91 -56.52
C CYS A 418 10.09 22.05 -57.01
N THR A 419 10.51 22.69 -58.10
CA THR A 419 9.82 23.83 -58.70
C THR A 419 9.32 23.45 -60.08
N GLU A 420 8.02 23.62 -60.31
CA GLU A 420 7.42 23.48 -61.64
C GLU A 420 7.87 24.62 -62.53
N LEU A 421 8.33 24.28 -63.73
CA LEU A 421 8.67 25.22 -64.78
C LEU A 421 7.46 25.43 -65.68
N GLN A 422 7.30 26.66 -66.17
CA GLN A 422 6.32 27.00 -67.18
C GLN A 422 7.04 27.56 -68.41
N ASP A 423 6.52 27.25 -69.59
CA ASP A 423 7.00 27.86 -70.84
C ASP A 423 6.50 29.31 -70.98
N GLN A 424 6.86 29.96 -72.08
CA GLN A 424 6.45 31.34 -72.38
C GLN A 424 4.93 31.51 -72.54
N ASN A 425 4.18 30.41 -72.71
CA ASN A 425 2.73 30.39 -72.83
C ASN A 425 2.03 30.02 -71.51
N GLY A 426 2.78 29.80 -70.43
CA GLY A 426 2.27 29.34 -69.15
C GLY A 426 1.95 27.83 -69.10
N ALA A 427 2.35 27.05 -70.11
CA ALA A 427 2.17 25.61 -70.12
C ALA A 427 3.26 24.92 -69.27
N PRO A 428 2.95 23.83 -68.54
CA PRO A 428 3.96 23.10 -67.76
C PRO A 428 5.10 22.59 -68.63
N ALA A 429 6.34 22.92 -68.25
CA ALA A 429 7.58 22.58 -68.96
C ALA A 429 8.46 21.58 -68.19
N GLY A 430 7.89 20.90 -67.19
CA GLY A 430 8.57 19.96 -66.29
C GLY A 430 8.77 20.54 -64.90
N SER A 431 9.50 19.82 -64.04
CA SER A 431 9.85 20.28 -62.70
C SER A 431 11.31 19.98 -62.41
N VAL A 432 11.98 20.90 -61.73
CA VAL A 432 13.41 20.80 -61.42
C VAL A 432 13.69 21.09 -59.95
N CYS A 433 14.75 20.49 -59.43
CA CYS A 433 15.28 20.77 -58.11
C CYS A 433 15.99 22.12 -58.11
N PHE A 434 15.27 23.13 -57.67
CA PHE A 434 15.69 24.52 -57.67
C PHE A 434 16.27 24.94 -56.32
N ARG A 435 17.35 25.72 -56.39
CA ARG A 435 17.91 26.54 -55.32
C ARG A 435 18.40 27.83 -55.97
N ASP A 436 18.53 28.90 -55.21
CA ASP A 436 19.37 30.00 -55.64
C ASP A 436 20.83 29.52 -55.78
N CYS A 437 21.29 29.42 -57.03
CA CYS A 437 22.64 29.00 -57.38
C CYS A 437 23.62 30.18 -57.43
N SER A 438 23.12 31.43 -57.35
CA SER A 438 23.95 32.64 -57.35
C SER A 438 24.62 32.94 -56.01
N THR A 439 24.19 32.25 -54.95
CA THR A 439 24.71 32.37 -53.60
C THR A 439 25.37 31.06 -53.14
N ASP A 440 26.53 31.17 -52.49
CA ASP A 440 27.18 30.05 -51.80
C ASP A 440 26.45 29.81 -50.46
N PRO A 441 25.89 28.62 -50.20
CA PRO A 441 25.18 28.34 -48.96
C PRO A 441 26.09 28.33 -47.72
N PHE A 442 27.42 28.28 -47.88
CA PHE A 442 28.35 28.18 -46.75
C PHE A 442 29.02 29.50 -46.35
N GLY A 443 28.85 30.56 -47.14
CA GLY A 443 29.33 31.92 -46.81
C GLY A 443 30.82 32.17 -47.04
#